data_AF-A0A512DX02-F1
#
_entry.id   AF-A0A512DX02-F1
#
_cell.length_a   1.000
_cell.length_b   1.000
_cell.length_c   1.000
_cell.angle_alpha   90.00
_cell.angle_beta   90.00
_cell.angle_gamma   90.00
#
_symmetry.space_group_name_H-M   'P 1'
#
loop_
_entity.id
_entity.type
_entity.pdbx_description
1 polymer ?
#
loop_
_entity_poly.entity_id
_entity_poly.type
_entity_poly.pdbx_seq_one_letter_code
_entity_poly.pdbx_strand_id
1 'polypeptide(L)' 'MRAFEGQHSDNVAIKRSRDQKILLLRQLREQFGALKPTVAPGIRAAMAKRISDLESELGGVAAPAKGRKA' A
#
# COMPACT_ATOMS: atom_id res chain seq x y z
N MET A 1 15.75 19.55 17.61
CA MET A 1 15.30 18.20 17.18
C MET A 1 13.89 18.28 16.62
N ARG A 2 13.75 18.07 15.30
CA ARG A 2 12.56 17.57 14.58
C ARG A 2 12.89 17.66 13.08
N ALA A 3 13.46 16.58 12.55
CA ALA A 3 13.67 16.46 11.11
C ALA A 3 12.29 16.37 10.45
N PHE A 4 12.01 17.30 9.54
CA PHE A 4 10.88 17.24 8.63
C PHE A 4 11.06 15.99 7.76
N GLU A 5 10.34 14.91 8.09
CA GLU A 5 10.32 13.72 7.24
C GLU A 5 9.72 14.07 5.88
N GLY A 6 10.56 13.94 4.85
CA GLY A 6 10.11 13.46 3.54
C GLY A 6 9.43 14.48 2.63
N GLN A 7 10.18 15.48 2.14
CA GLN A 7 9.91 15.97 0.79
C GLN A 7 10.47 14.95 -0.21
N HIS A 8 9.61 14.03 -0.68
CA HIS A 8 9.89 13.21 -1.85
C HIS A 8 8.79 13.42 -2.88
N SER A 9 8.94 14.48 -3.67
CA SER A 9 8.18 14.67 -4.91
C SER A 9 9.16 14.98 -6.03
N ASP A 10 10.05 14.03 -6.32
CA ASP A 10 10.85 14.07 -7.54
C ASP A 10 9.99 13.59 -8.70
N ASN A 11 10.04 14.39 -9.76
CA ASN A 11 9.14 14.47 -10.89
C ASN A 11 9.33 13.29 -11.89
N VAL A 12 9.32 12.06 -11.39
CA VAL A 12 9.41 10.82 -12.18
C VAL A 12 8.03 10.19 -12.17
N ALA A 13 7.52 9.74 -13.32
CA ALA A 13 6.25 9.03 -13.43
C ALA A 13 6.16 7.99 -12.30
N ILE A 14 5.36 8.28 -11.26
CA ILE A 14 5.43 7.62 -9.96
C ILE A 14 4.94 6.19 -10.13
N LYS A 15 5.82 5.28 -10.54
CA LYS A 15 5.68 3.86 -10.29
C LYS A 15 5.64 3.76 -8.78
N ARG A 16 4.44 3.68 -8.18
CA ARG A 16 4.24 3.63 -6.73
C ARG A 16 5.33 2.76 -6.12
N SER A 17 6.26 3.37 -5.38
CA SER A 17 7.38 2.63 -4.80
C SER A 17 6.83 1.58 -3.85
N ARG A 18 7.61 0.54 -3.56
CA ARG A 18 7.18 -0.53 -2.64
C ARG A 18 6.66 0.04 -1.31
N ASP A 19 7.31 1.08 -0.81
CA ASP A 19 6.93 1.78 0.43
C ASP A 19 5.58 2.49 0.30
N GLN A 20 5.32 3.18 -0.83
CA GLN A 20 4.02 3.78 -1.09
C GLN A 20 2.90 2.73 -1.20
N LYS A 21 3.19 1.56 -1.78
CA LYS A 21 2.23 0.44 -1.83
C LYS A 21 1.95 -0.13 -0.43
N ILE A 22 2.97 -0.24 0.43
CA ILE A 22 2.80 -0.67 1.83
C ILE A 22 1.95 0.35 2.62
N LEU A 23 2.22 1.65 2.47
CA LEU A 23 1.43 2.71 3.10
C LEU A 23 -0.02 2.69 2.61
N LEU A 24 -0.23 2.54 1.30
CA LEU A 24 -1.57 2.42 0.71
C LEU A 24 -2.32 1.19 1.24
N LEU A 25 -1.65 0.04 1.35
CA LEU A 25 -2.23 -1.18 1.91
C LEU A 25 -2.70 -0.96 3.36
N ARG A 26 -1.84 -0.34 4.18
CA ARG A 26 -2.18 -0.02 5.57
C ARG A 26 -3.41 0.89 5.64
N GLN A 27 -3.43 1.96 4.84
CA GLN A 27 -4.54 2.90 4.81
C GLN A 27 -5.85 2.25 4.36
N LEU A 28 -5.80 1.37 3.36
CA LEU A 28 -6.98 0.63 2.90
C LEU A 28 -7.53 -0.33 3.96
N ARG A 29 -6.66 -1.00 4.71
CA ARG A 29 -7.05 -1.86 5.84
C ARG A 29 -7.71 -1.06 6.96
N GLU A 30 -7.14 0.09 7.31
CA GLU A 30 -7.71 1.01 8.31
C GLU A 30 -9.09 1.52 7.86
N GLN A 31 -9.20 1.96 6.60
CA GLN A 31 -10.47 2.39 6.02
C GLN A 31 -11.51 1.26 5.98
N PHE A 32 -11.09 0.03 5.65
CA PHE A 32 -11.97 -1.14 5.63
C PHE A 32 -12.54 -1.47 7.02
N GLY A 33 -11.71 -1.37 8.06
CA GLY A 33 -12.13 -1.51 9.45
C GLY A 33 -13.05 -0.38 9.93
N ALA A 34 -12.85 0.84 9.42
CA ALA A 34 -13.69 1.99 9.70
C ALA A 34 -15.01 2.04 8.89
N LEU A 35 -15.25 1.09 7.97
CA LEU A 35 -16.46 1.07 7.15
C LEU A 35 -17.71 0.88 8.01
N LYS A 36 -18.64 1.83 7.86
CA LYS A 36 -19.96 1.76 8.48
C LYS A 36 -20.75 0.54 7.95
N PRO A 37 -21.67 -0.04 8.75
CA PRO A 37 -22.53 -1.13 8.31
C PRO A 37 -23.44 -0.78 7.13
N THR A 38 -23.71 0.51 6.92
CA THR A 38 -24.53 1.04 5.82
C THR A 38 -23.80 1.10 4.48
N VAL A 39 -22.51 0.78 4.44
CA VAL A 39 -21.74 0.74 3.18
C VAL A 39 -22.26 -0.41 2.32
N ALA A 40 -22.53 -0.10 1.06
CA ALA A 40 -23.03 -1.10 0.10
C ALA A 40 -22.10 -2.33 0.05
N PRO A 41 -22.65 -3.57 0.08
CA PRO A 41 -21.85 -4.79 0.07
C PRO A 41 -20.88 -4.86 -1.12
N GLY A 42 -21.26 -4.32 -2.28
CA GLY A 42 -20.40 -4.24 -3.45
C GLY A 42 -19.16 -3.37 -3.26
N ILE A 43 -19.25 -2.26 -2.51
CA ILE A 43 -18.09 -1.41 -2.21
C ILE A 43 -17.16 -2.13 -1.23
N ARG A 44 -17.72 -2.81 -0.23
CA ARG A 44 -16.95 -3.62 0.72
C ARG A 44 -16.19 -4.74 -0.02
N ALA A 45 -16.85 -5.45 -0.94
CA ALA A 45 -16.22 -6.48 -1.76
C ALA A 45 -15.12 -5.92 -2.67
N ALA A 46 -15.35 -4.78 -3.31
CA ALA A 46 -14.35 -4.12 -4.14
C ALA A 46 -13.12 -3.65 -3.35
N MET A 47 -13.30 -3.10 -2.15
CA MET A 47 -12.20 -2.74 -1.26
C MET A 47 -11.41 -3.96 -0.78
N ALA A 48 -12.09 -5.03 -0.37
CA ALA A 48 -11.44 -6.29 0.02
C ALA A 48 -10.60 -6.87 -1.12
N LYS A 49 -11.14 -6.86 -2.35
CA LYS A 49 -10.41 -7.30 -3.55
C LYS A 49 -9.16 -6.44 -3.77
N ARG A 50 -9.28 -5.12 -3.68
CA ARG A 50 -8.14 -4.20 -3.87
C ARG A 50 -7.04 -4.36 -2.82
N ILE A 51 -7.42 -4.67 -1.58
CA ILE A 51 -6.47 -5.02 -0.51
C ILE A 51 -5.73 -6.31 -0.88
N SER A 52 -6.44 -7.36 -1.28
CA SER A 52 -5.85 -8.65 -1.68
C SER A 52 -4.94 -8.52 -2.90
N ASP A 53 -5.34 -7.73 -3.90
CA ASP A 53 -4.53 -7.47 -5.10
C ASP A 53 -3.22 -6.75 -4.72
N LEU A 54 -3.29 -5.74 -3.84
CA LEU A 54 -2.10 -5.03 -3.33
C LEU A 54 -1.20 -5.91 -2.44
N GLU A 55 -1.78 -6.76 -1.60
CA GLU A 55 -1.04 -7.75 -0.81
C GLU A 55 -0.31 -8.74 -1.71
N SER A 56 -0.95 -9.19 -2.79
CA SER A 56 -0.34 -10.08 -3.78
C SER A 56 0.75 -9.37 -4.59
N GLU A 57 0.56 -8.10 -4.96
CA GLU A 57 1.61 -7.30 -5.60
C GLU A 57 2.81 -7.07 -4.68
N LEU A 58 2.61 -6.98 -3.36
CA LEU A 58 3.68 -6.81 -2.37
C LEU A 58 4.36 -8.15 -2.00
N GLY A 59 3.58 -9.23 -1.92
CA GLY A 59 4.03 -10.58 -1.59
C GLY A 59 4.65 -11.34 -2.77
N GLY A 60 4.18 -11.11 -3.99
CA GLY A 60 4.82 -11.59 -5.23
C GLY A 60 6.19 -10.93 -5.48
N VAL A 61 6.43 -9.76 -4.87
CA VAL A 61 7.74 -9.07 -4.82
C VAL A 61 8.58 -9.55 -3.62
N ALA A 62 8.07 -10.48 -2.80
CA ALA A 62 8.83 -11.13 -1.73
C ALA A 62 9.53 -12.44 -2.17
N ALA A 63 9.79 -12.60 -3.47
CA ALA A 63 10.93 -13.41 -3.93
C ALA A 63 12.20 -12.53 -3.90
N PRO A 64 13.32 -13.04 -3.38
CA PRO A 64 14.13 -12.32 -2.41
C PRO A 64 15.04 -11.28 -3.06
N ALA A 65 15.11 -10.09 -2.47
CA ALA A 65 16.33 -9.28 -2.50
C ALA A 65 17.40 -9.97 -1.64
N LYS A 66 17.91 -11.11 -2.13
CA LYS A 66 19.21 -11.63 -1.76
C LYS A 66 20.22 -11.02 -2.72
N GLY A 67 20.82 -9.93 -2.26
CA GLY A 67 21.84 -9.18 -3.00
C GLY A 67 22.53 -8.15 -2.13
N ARG A 68 23.10 -8.60 -1.00
CA ARG A 68 24.22 -7.90 -0.34
C ARG A 68 25.49 -8.24 -1.14
N LYS A 69 26.46 -7.32 -1.15
CA LYS A 69 27.87 -7.38 -1.65
C LYS A 69 28.03 -6.77 -3.06
N ALA A 70 29.00 -5.92 -3.35
CA ALA A 70 30.16 -5.41 -2.62
C ALA A 70 30.52 -4.02 -3.17
#